data_AF-A0A963LRY1-F1
#
_entry.id   AF-A0A963LRY1-F1
#
_cell.length_a   1.000
_cell.length_b   1.000
_cell.length_c   1.000
_cell.angle_alpha   90.00
_cell.angle_beta   90.00
_cell.angle_gamma   90.00
#
_symmetry.space_group_name_H-M   'P 1'
#
loop_
_entity.id
_entity.type
_entity.pdbx_description
1 polymer ?
#
loop_
_entity_poly.entity_id
_entity_poly.type
_entity_poly.pdbx_seq_one_letter_code
_entity_poly.pdbx_strand_id
1 'polypeptide(L)'
;LVLTWDLGRRLWNPRVGLFAAAAVLVTFQFVYQVKRAQIDPLVMMWITLANWGLLLHLLKGPNWRAYWLGCFAAGLGVITKGVGV
;
A
#
# COMPACT_ATOMS: atom_id res chain seq x y z
N LEU A 1 5.56 2.24 -3.67
CA LEU A 1 6.76 3.00 -3.26
C LEU A 1 6.40 4.33 -2.61
N VAL A 2 5.67 5.22 -3.29
CA VAL A 2 5.27 6.52 -2.70
C VAL A 2 4.44 6.37 -1.42
N LEU A 3 3.47 5.44 -1.41
CA LEU A 3 2.64 5.16 -0.24
C LEU A 3 3.44 4.61 0.94
N THR A 4 4.39 3.71 0.70
CA THR A 4 5.26 3.15 1.75
C THR A 4 6.23 4.19 2.30
N TRP A 5 6.76 5.06 1.43
CA TRP A 5 7.55 6.21 1.86
C TRP A 5 6.73 7.19 2.71
N ASP A 6 5.53 7.56 2.25
CA ASP A 6 4.65 8.51 2.92
C ASP A 6 4.18 7.98 4.29
N LEU A 7 3.89 6.68 4.40
CA LEU A 7 3.55 6.07 5.68
C LEU A 7 4.74 6.09 6.66
N GLY A 8 5.92 5.67 6.21
CA GLY A 8 7.13 5.64 7.06
C GLY A 8 7.56 7.04 7.53
N ARG A 9 7.45 8.07 6.68
CA ARG A 9 7.72 9.46 7.08
C ARG A 9 6.68 10.00 8.06
N ARG A 10 5.41 9.58 7.96
CA ARG A 10 4.32 10.10 8.79
C ARG A 10 4.26 9.43 10.16
N LEU A 11 4.70 8.17 10.26
CA LEU A 11 4.72 7.40 11.49
C LEU A 11 6.01 7.59 12.29
N TRP A 12 7.16 7.70 11.63
CA TRP A 12 8.46 7.88 12.29
C TRP A 12 9.19 9.16 11.85
N ASN A 13 9.90 9.11 10.73
CA ASN A 13 10.71 10.21 10.23
C ASN A 13 11.01 10.06 8.72
N PRO A 14 11.48 11.12 8.03
CA PRO A 14 11.73 11.08 6.58
C PRO A 14 12.76 10.01 6.14
N ARG A 15 13.75 9.71 6.98
CA ARG A 15 14.78 8.71 6.69
C ARG A 15 14.20 7.29 6.70
N VAL A 16 13.37 6.97 7.70
CA VAL A 16 12.65 5.70 7.81
C VAL A 16 11.71 5.51 6.62
N GLY A 17 11.04 6.58 6.17
CA GLY A 17 10.26 6.55 4.92
C GLY A 17 11.11 6.11 3.72
N LEU A 18 12.30 6.69 3.56
CA LEU A 18 13.21 6.33 2.45
C LEU A 18 13.69 4.88 2.55
N PHE A 19 14.10 4.43 3.73
CA PHE A 19 14.49 3.04 3.95
C PHE A 19 13.35 2.05 3.67
N ALA A 20 12.12 2.37 4.10
CA ALA A 20 10.95 1.53 3.83
C ALA A 20 10.67 1.40 2.32
N ALA A 21 10.75 2.51 1.58
CA ALA A 21 10.58 2.46 0.13
C ALA A 21 11.72 1.73 -0.57
N ALA A 22 12.98 1.94 -0.14
CA ALA A 22 14.14 1.22 -0.66
C ALA A 22 14.04 -0.30 -0.40
N ALA A 23 13.62 -0.70 0.80
CA ALA A 23 13.41 -2.10 1.14
C ALA A 23 12.39 -2.76 0.21
N VAL A 24 11.25 -2.10 -0.05
CA VAL A 24 10.25 -2.60 -1.00
C VAL A 24 10.83 -2.70 -2.41
N LEU A 25 11.61 -1.70 -2.85
CA LEU A 25 12.21 -1.67 -4.18
C LEU A 25 13.19 -2.83 -4.41
N VAL A 26 13.97 -3.19 -3.38
CA VAL A 26 14.99 -4.25 -3.46
C VAL A 26 14.41 -5.65 -3.19
N THR A 27 13.18 -5.73 -2.66
CA THR A 27 12.53 -7.01 -2.38
C THR A 27 12.31 -7.80 -3.67
N PHE A 28 12.86 -9.03 -3.73
CA PHE A 28 12.75 -9.90 -4.90
C PHE A 28 11.31 -10.06 -5.38
N GLN A 29 10.37 -10.29 -4.47
CA GLN A 29 8.95 -10.45 -4.78
C GLN A 29 8.37 -9.22 -5.49
N PHE A 30 8.73 -8.00 -5.06
CA PHE A 30 8.26 -6.77 -5.69
C PHE A 30 8.81 -6.64 -7.12
N VAL A 31 10.12 -6.84 -7.30
CA VAL A 31 10.78 -6.76 -8.61
C VAL A 31 10.23 -7.81 -9.58
N TYR A 32 10.03 -9.03 -9.09
CA TYR A 32 9.51 -10.14 -9.86
C TYR A 32 8.07 -9.87 -10.33
N GLN A 33 7.18 -9.45 -9.42
CA GLN A 33 5.78 -9.19 -9.75
C GLN A 33 5.63 -8.02 -10.72
N VAL A 34 6.39 -6.93 -10.53
CA VAL A 34 6.34 -5.75 -11.42
C VAL A 34 6.86 -6.08 -12.82
N LYS A 35 7.89 -6.93 -12.96
CA LYS A 35 8.41 -7.35 -14.26
C LYS A 35 7.45 -8.24 -15.05
N ARG A 36 6.51 -8.93 -14.39
CA ARG A 36 5.62 -9.87 -15.06
C ARG A 36 4.39 -9.25 -15.73
N ALA A 37 4.14 -7.95 -15.58
CA ALA A 37 3.06 -7.22 -16.29
C ALA A 37 1.70 -7.96 -16.33
N GLN A 38 1.32 -8.62 -15.24
CA GLN A 38 0.01 -9.26 -15.08
C GLN A 38 -0.91 -8.40 -14.20
N ILE A 39 -2.10 -8.92 -13.87
CA ILE A 39 -3.04 -8.25 -12.95
C ILE A 39 -2.47 -8.13 -11.52
N ASP A 40 -1.48 -8.95 -11.19
CA ASP A 40 -0.83 -9.00 -9.88
C ASP A 40 -0.29 -7.64 -9.37
N PRO A 41 0.51 -6.87 -10.16
CA PRO A 41 0.91 -5.50 -9.82
C PRO A 41 -0.24 -4.55 -9.46
N LEU A 42 -1.38 -4.66 -10.15
CA LEU A 42 -2.54 -3.80 -9.90
C LEU A 42 -3.19 -4.14 -8.56
N VAL A 43 -3.37 -5.43 -8.28
CA VAL A 43 -3.86 -5.91 -6.98
C VAL A 43 -2.92 -5.50 -5.84
N MET A 44 -1.60 -5.64 -6.06
CA MET A 44 -0.60 -5.20 -5.09
C MET A 44 -0.71 -3.70 -4.78
N MET A 45 -0.96 -2.87 -5.79
CA MET A 45 -1.20 -1.44 -5.61
C MET A 45 -2.43 -1.18 -4.73
N TRP A 46 -3.56 -1.85 -5.02
CA TRP A 46 -4.79 -1.71 -4.23
C TRP A 46 -4.59 -2.09 -2.76
N ILE A 47 -3.92 -3.21 -2.49
CA ILE A 47 -3.60 -3.65 -1.13
C ILE A 47 -2.71 -2.64 -0.42
N THR A 48 -1.69 -2.10 -1.12
CA THR A 48 -0.78 -1.11 -0.54
C THR A 48 -1.53 0.19 -0.18
N LEU A 49 -2.47 0.62 -1.02
CA LEU A 49 -3.30 1.79 -0.78
C LEU A 49 -4.29 1.58 0.37
N ALA A 50 -4.90 0.39 0.44
CA ALA A 50 -5.77 -0.02 1.53
C ALA A 50 -5.04 0.06 2.88
N ASN A 51 -3.86 -0.57 2.97
CA ASN A 51 -3.04 -0.53 4.16
C ASN A 51 -2.58 0.89 4.52
N TRP A 52 -2.19 1.70 3.53
CA TRP A 52 -1.82 3.09 3.79
C TRP A 52 -2.97 3.87 4.47
N GLY A 53 -4.19 3.78 3.94
CA GLY A 53 -5.36 4.48 4.47
C GLY A 53 -5.78 3.99 5.86
N LEU A 54 -5.80 2.67 6.07
CA LEU A 54 -6.15 2.05 7.35
C LEU A 54 -5.11 2.34 8.43
N LEU A 55 -3.83 2.14 8.14
CA LEU A 55 -2.75 2.36 9.12
C LEU A 55 -2.60 3.83 9.48
N LEU A 56 -2.81 4.75 8.53
CA LEU A 56 -2.85 6.19 8.84
C LEU A 56 -3.96 6.53 9.82
N HIS A 57 -5.16 5.99 9.62
CA HIS A 57 -6.29 6.24 10.51
C HIS A 57 -6.06 5.64 11.90
N LEU A 58 -5.57 4.41 11.97
CA LEU A 58 -5.42 3.67 13.22
C LEU A 58 -4.22 4.14 14.06
N LEU A 59 -3.08 4.44 13.43
CA LEU A 59 -1.83 4.72 14.15
C LEU A 59 -1.54 6.21 14.36
N LYS A 60 -2.01 7.09 13.45
CA LYS A 60 -1.72 8.52 13.52
C LYS A 60 -2.87 9.35 14.12
N GLY A 61 -4.06 8.77 14.23
CA GLY A 61 -5.26 9.43 14.74
C GLY A 61 -6.35 9.59 13.69
N PRO A 62 -7.50 10.16 14.08
CA PRO A 62 -8.73 10.08 13.31
C PRO A 62 -8.64 10.80 11.97
N ASN A 63 -8.42 10.04 10.91
CA ASN A 63 -8.45 10.49 9.52
C ASN A 63 -9.48 9.70 8.71
N TRP A 64 -10.77 10.04 8.86
CA TRP A 64 -11.89 9.28 8.29
C TRP A 64 -11.83 9.21 6.75
N ARG A 65 -11.28 10.26 6.11
CA ARG A 65 -11.08 10.30 4.65
C ARG A 65 -10.09 9.23 4.19
N ALA A 66 -8.98 9.08 4.90
CA ALA A 66 -7.99 8.04 4.61
C ALA A 66 -8.55 6.63 4.87
N TYR A 67 -9.37 6.47 5.92
CA TYR A 67 -10.06 5.23 6.24
C TYR A 67 -11.00 4.79 5.11
N TRP A 68 -11.93 5.65 4.68
CA TRP A 68 -12.83 5.35 3.56
C TRP A 68 -12.10 5.05 2.25
N LEU A 69 -11.03 5.80 1.97
CA LEU A 69 -10.19 5.54 0.80
C LEU A 69 -9.52 4.16 0.90
N GLY A 70 -9.07 3.77 2.10
CA GLY A 70 -8.52 2.45 2.36
C GLY A 70 -9.54 1.32 2.16
N CYS A 71 -10.76 1.48 2.69
CA CYS A 71 -11.86 0.53 2.51
C CYS A 71 -12.28 0.40 1.03
N PHE A 72 -12.36 1.52 0.31
CA PHE A 72 -12.67 1.52 -1.12
C PHE A 72 -11.59 0.79 -1.93
N ALA A 73 -10.31 1.08 -1.64
CA ALA A 73 -9.18 0.39 -2.27
C ALA A 73 -9.18 -1.11 -1.98
N ALA A 74 -9.56 -1.52 -0.76
CA ALA A 74 -9.70 -2.94 -0.41
C ALA A 74 -10.78 -3.62 -1.23
N GLY A 75 -11.95 -2.98 -1.40
CA GLY A 75 -13.03 -3.47 -2.26
C GLY A 75 -12.59 -3.63 -3.72
N LEU A 76 -11.90 -2.63 -4.27
CA LEU A 76 -11.31 -2.73 -5.61
C LEU A 76 -10.30 -3.88 -5.71
N GLY A 77 -9.46 -4.08 -4.70
CA GLY A 77 -8.52 -5.21 -4.65
C GLY A 77 -9.20 -6.58 -4.76
N VAL A 78 -10.33 -6.77 -4.05
CA VAL A 78 -11.13 -8.01 -4.12
C VAL A 78 -11.70 -8.22 -5.52
N ILE A 79 -12.28 -7.17 -6.13
CA ILE A 79 -12.84 -7.22 -7.48
C ILE A 79 -11.74 -7.55 -8.50
N THR A 80 -10.59 -6.90 -8.39
CA THR A 80 -9.49 -7.01 -9.38
C THR A 80 -8.86 -8.40 -9.38
N LYS A 81 -8.76 -9.04 -8.21
CA LYS A 81 -8.20 -10.40 -8.10
C LYS A 81 -9.26 -11.50 -8.34
N GLY A 82 -10.54 -11.18 -8.22
CA GLY A 82 -11.65 -12.11 -8.46
C GLY A 82 -11.91 -13.13 -7.35
N VAL A 83 -11.34 -12.94 -6.14
CA VAL A 83 -11.49 -13.87 -5.00
C VAL A 83 -12.77 -13.60 -4.18
N GLY A 84 -13.71 -12.85 -4.75
CA GLY A 84 -14.95 -12.43 -4.09
C GLY A 84 -16.11 -13.42 -4.21
N VAL A 85 -15.82 -14.70 -4.52
CA VAL A 85 -16.74 -15.85 -4.47
C VAL A 85 -15.98 -17.07 -3.96
#